data_AF-A0A9D8WTQ4-F1
#
_entry.id   AF-A0A9D8WTQ4-F1
#
_cell.length_a   1.000
_cell.length_b   1.000
_cell.length_c   1.000
_cell.angle_alpha   90.00
_cell.angle_beta   90.00
_cell.angle_gamma   90.00
#
_symmetry.space_group_name_H-M   'P 1'
#
loop_
_entity.id
_entity.type
_entity.pdbx_description
1 polymer ?
#
loop_
_entity_poly.entity_id
_entity_poly.type
_entity_poly.pdbx_seq_one_letter_code
_entity_poly.pdbx_strand_id
1 'polypeptide(L)'
;MEDLDINSLEQELSPAKKFSDDDTHAVRALKTAMQKNLYRKYLSMLGIPDSRIIKDYIYYYINGTNSSIGPQYVFMCREKLQPSKWYYRHDEELPERIEFKPKYSWECMRSMETEGLRRLVELRKEHTAKGLEEKFGISFYQVKNILYKRLDPISGKEIYKIFPQKELIIKLRGVINPDYWFIFPDELV
;
A
#
# COMPACT_ATOMS: atom_id res chain seq x y z
N MET A 1 -20.96 -22.28 -39.04
CA MET A 1 -20.85 -20.99 -38.34
C MET A 1 -20.95 -21.37 -36.90
N GLU A 2 -19.80 -21.53 -36.24
CA GLU A 2 -19.73 -21.99 -34.86
C GLU A 2 -20.29 -20.89 -33.96
N ASP A 3 -21.38 -21.20 -33.26
CA ASP A 3 -21.95 -20.35 -32.22
C ASP A 3 -20.88 -20.20 -31.13
N LEU A 4 -20.22 -19.04 -31.13
CA LEU A 4 -19.38 -18.59 -30.04
C LEU A 4 -20.26 -18.50 -28.79
N ASP A 5 -20.18 -19.51 -27.93
CA ASP A 5 -20.84 -19.54 -26.64
C ASP A 5 -20.35 -18.34 -25.81
N ILE A 6 -21.20 -17.32 -25.73
CA ILE A 6 -20.95 -16.07 -25.00
C ILE A 6 -20.68 -16.36 -23.51
N ASN A 7 -21.11 -17.52 -22.99
CA ASN A 7 -20.81 -17.94 -21.61
C ASN A 7 -19.40 -18.49 -21.42
N SER A 8 -18.69 -18.84 -22.49
CA SER A 8 -17.31 -19.36 -22.40
C SER A 8 -16.26 -18.25 -22.27
N LEU A 9 -16.62 -17.00 -22.60
CA LEU A 9 -15.75 -15.82 -22.46
C LEU A 9 -15.89 -15.11 -21.10
N GLU A 10 -16.90 -15.44 -20.31
CA GLU A 10 -17.08 -14.88 -18.96
C GLU A 10 -16.25 -15.61 -17.87
N GLN A 11 -15.49 -16.65 -18.23
CA GLN A 11 -14.73 -17.47 -17.28
C GLN A 11 -13.24 -17.13 -17.09
N GLU A 12 -12.72 -16.04 -17.68
CA GLU A 12 -11.34 -15.55 -17.39
C GLU A 12 -11.27 -14.21 -16.64
N LEU A 13 -12.40 -13.70 -16.13
CA LEU A 13 -12.35 -12.75 -15.03
C LEU A 13 -12.17 -13.55 -13.75
N SER A 14 -10.90 -13.87 -13.45
CA SER A 14 -10.45 -14.35 -12.13
C SER A 14 -11.32 -13.67 -11.07
N PRO A 15 -12.11 -14.41 -10.26
CA PRO A 15 -12.81 -13.78 -9.17
C PRO A 15 -11.71 -13.08 -8.39
N ALA A 16 -11.87 -11.78 -8.19
CA ALA A 16 -11.17 -11.08 -7.12
C ALA A 16 -11.61 -11.79 -5.84
N LYS A 17 -10.98 -12.94 -5.56
CA LYS A 17 -11.04 -13.69 -4.31
C LYS A 17 -10.81 -12.61 -3.29
N LYS A 18 -11.84 -12.36 -2.47
CA LYS A 18 -11.77 -11.45 -1.32
C LYS A 18 -10.38 -11.56 -0.74
N PHE A 19 -9.57 -10.52 -0.92
CA PHE A 19 -8.23 -10.45 -0.38
C PHE A 19 -8.41 -10.31 1.13
N SER A 20 -8.66 -11.43 1.83
CA SER A 20 -8.53 -11.45 3.28
C SER A 20 -7.04 -11.32 3.55
N ASP A 21 -6.66 -10.51 4.53
CA ASP A 21 -5.26 -10.29 4.93
C ASP A 21 -4.60 -11.53 5.53
N ASP A 22 -5.20 -12.69 5.35
CA ASP A 22 -5.01 -13.82 6.23
C ASP A 22 -3.63 -14.44 6.15
N ASP A 23 -2.75 -14.05 5.21
CA ASP A 23 -1.30 -14.17 5.37
C ASP A 23 -0.52 -13.41 4.27
N THR A 24 -0.36 -12.09 4.41
CA THR A 24 0.69 -11.36 3.67
C THR A 24 2.07 -11.70 4.21
N HIS A 25 3.14 -11.45 3.42
CA HIS A 25 4.53 -11.67 3.88
C HIS A 25 4.83 -10.94 5.20
N ALA A 26 4.33 -9.70 5.35
CA ALA A 26 4.47 -8.90 6.56
C ALA A 26 3.72 -9.54 7.75
N VAL A 27 2.44 -9.89 7.56
CA VAL A 27 1.62 -10.50 8.61
C VAL A 27 2.21 -11.84 9.07
N ARG A 28 2.68 -12.67 8.15
CA ARG A 28 3.32 -13.96 8.48
C ARG A 28 4.59 -13.78 9.33
N ALA A 29 5.44 -12.81 8.98
CA ALA A 29 6.63 -12.51 9.77
C ALA A 29 6.27 -12.04 11.19
N LEU A 30 5.25 -11.20 11.31
CA LEU A 30 4.76 -10.69 12.60
C LEU A 30 4.13 -11.79 13.47
N LYS A 31 3.27 -12.64 12.90
CA LYS A 31 2.70 -13.83 13.58
C LYS A 31 3.81 -14.78 14.05
N THR A 32 4.83 -15.02 13.23
CA THR A 32 5.99 -15.85 13.59
C THR A 32 6.75 -15.26 14.79
N ALA A 33 6.94 -13.93 14.81
CA ALA A 33 7.55 -13.25 15.94
C ALA A 33 6.70 -13.35 17.22
N MET A 34 5.37 -13.33 17.11
CA MET A 34 4.46 -13.55 18.25
C MET A 34 4.59 -14.96 18.81
N GLN A 35 4.55 -15.99 17.96
CA GLN A 35 4.69 -17.39 18.37
C GLN A 35 6.03 -17.66 19.10
N LYS A 36 7.08 -16.91 18.76
CA LYS A 36 8.40 -17.00 19.39
C LYS A 36 8.57 -16.10 20.62
N ASN A 37 7.52 -15.40 21.07
CA ASN A 37 7.59 -14.39 22.14
C ASN A 37 8.58 -13.23 21.86
N LEU A 38 8.85 -12.94 20.58
CA LEU A 38 9.78 -11.90 20.13
C LEU A 38 9.09 -10.69 19.52
N TYR A 39 7.75 -10.62 19.54
CA TYR A 39 6.97 -9.58 18.85
C TYR A 39 7.42 -8.16 19.16
N ARG A 40 7.50 -7.78 20.45
CA ARG A 40 7.90 -6.41 20.84
C ARG A 40 9.31 -6.07 20.38
N LYS A 41 10.25 -7.00 20.51
CA LYS A 41 11.64 -6.85 20.06
C LYS A 41 11.69 -6.68 18.53
N TYR A 42 10.91 -7.49 17.82
CA TYR A 42 10.82 -7.42 16.36
C TYR A 42 10.26 -6.07 15.89
N LEU A 43 9.18 -5.56 16.49
CA LEU A 43 8.67 -4.23 16.15
C LEU A 43 9.70 -3.12 16.38
N SER A 44 10.43 -3.18 17.50
CA SER A 44 11.51 -2.22 17.77
C SER A 44 12.65 -2.33 16.75
N MET A 45 13.00 -3.55 16.29
CA MET A 45 13.96 -3.74 15.20
C MET A 45 13.49 -3.18 13.86
N LEU A 46 12.17 -3.12 13.64
CA LEU A 46 11.58 -2.50 12.45
C LEU A 46 11.57 -0.96 12.50
N GLY A 47 12.01 -0.35 13.60
CA GLY A 47 12.02 1.11 13.76
C GLY A 47 10.70 1.68 14.30
N ILE A 48 9.76 0.84 14.73
CA ILE A 48 8.52 1.29 15.34
C ILE A 48 8.81 1.81 16.76
N PRO A 49 8.36 3.04 17.11
CA PRO A 49 8.55 3.59 18.45
C PRO A 49 7.98 2.67 19.54
N ASP A 50 8.58 2.71 20.74
CA ASP A 50 8.06 1.98 21.90
C ASP A 50 6.82 2.65 22.51
N SER A 51 5.79 2.84 21.69
CA SER A 51 4.49 3.34 22.09
C SER A 51 3.49 2.19 22.17
N ARG A 52 2.88 2.03 23.34
CA ARG A 52 1.82 1.04 23.56
C ARG A 52 0.70 1.16 22.53
N ILE A 53 0.24 2.39 22.26
CA ILE A 53 -0.85 2.67 21.32
C ILE A 53 -0.50 2.16 19.91
N ILE A 54 0.73 2.42 19.45
CA ILE A 54 1.19 2.01 18.12
C ILE A 54 1.30 0.48 18.04
N LYS A 55 1.91 -0.15 19.05
CA LYS A 55 2.12 -1.60 19.09
C LYS A 55 0.79 -2.37 19.19
N ASP A 56 -0.16 -1.85 19.98
CA ASP A 56 -1.50 -2.42 20.12
C ASP A 56 -2.29 -2.30 18.79
N TYR A 57 -2.16 -1.18 18.07
CA TYR A 57 -2.81 -1.04 16.76
C TYR A 57 -2.34 -2.11 15.75
N ILE A 58 -1.02 -2.32 15.66
CA ILE A 58 -0.43 -3.33 14.78
C ILE A 58 -0.86 -4.73 15.23
N TYR A 59 -0.91 -4.98 16.55
CA TYR A 59 -1.39 -6.24 17.11
C TYR A 59 -2.85 -6.52 16.73
N TYR A 60 -3.74 -5.54 16.84
CA TYR A 60 -5.14 -5.68 16.46
C TYR A 60 -5.32 -5.90 14.96
N TYR A 61 -4.47 -5.33 14.12
CA TYR A 61 -4.44 -5.65 12.69
C TYR A 61 -4.04 -7.11 12.43
N ILE A 62 -2.94 -7.59 13.04
CA ILE A 62 -2.46 -8.97 12.84
C ILE A 62 -3.50 -10.03 13.28
N ASN A 63 -4.27 -9.74 14.33
CA ASN A 63 -5.32 -10.63 14.83
C ASN A 63 -6.68 -10.43 14.15
N GLY A 64 -6.75 -9.67 13.06
CA GLY A 64 -7.98 -9.46 12.27
C GLY A 64 -9.04 -8.59 12.94
N THR A 65 -8.72 -7.91 14.05
CA THR A 65 -9.63 -6.94 14.69
C THR A 65 -9.72 -5.65 13.87
N ASN A 66 -8.59 -5.19 13.30
CA ASN A 66 -8.58 -4.10 12.33
C ASN A 66 -8.53 -4.67 10.90
N SER A 67 -9.36 -4.15 10.01
CA SER A 67 -9.44 -4.60 8.60
C SER A 67 -8.29 -4.11 7.71
N SER A 68 -7.52 -3.12 8.17
CA SER A 68 -6.41 -2.55 7.43
C SER A 68 -5.33 -1.99 8.37
N ILE A 69 -4.10 -2.00 7.87
CA ILE A 69 -2.97 -1.32 8.52
C ILE A 69 -2.91 0.13 8.03
N GLY A 70 -2.78 1.08 8.95
CA GLY A 70 -2.59 2.48 8.61
C GLY A 70 -1.29 2.71 7.82
N PRO A 71 -1.30 3.54 6.76
CA PRO A 71 -0.10 3.84 5.95
C PRO A 71 1.10 4.32 6.76
N GLN A 72 0.86 5.04 7.86
CA GLN A 72 1.90 5.50 8.77
C GLN A 72 2.73 4.35 9.35
N TYR A 73 2.11 3.20 9.63
CA TYR A 73 2.80 2.06 10.21
C TYR A 73 3.60 1.29 9.17
N VAL A 74 3.09 1.21 7.93
CA VAL A 74 3.84 0.68 6.79
C VAL A 74 5.07 1.55 6.54
N PHE A 75 4.89 2.87 6.53
CA PHE A 75 5.98 3.83 6.37
C PHE A 75 7.04 3.73 7.47
N MET A 76 6.64 3.66 8.74
CA MET A 76 7.58 3.52 9.86
C MET A 76 8.48 2.29 9.71
N CYS A 77 8.02 1.23 9.05
CA CYS A 77 8.79 0.01 8.85
C CYS A 77 9.56 -0.02 7.53
N ARG A 78 9.35 0.93 6.61
CA ARG A 78 9.74 0.83 5.18
C ARG A 78 11.19 0.45 4.93
N GLU A 79 12.10 0.89 5.79
CA GLU A 79 13.54 0.61 5.66
C GLU A 79 13.89 -0.85 6.04
N LYS A 80 13.21 -1.43 7.04
CA LYS A 80 13.54 -2.78 7.54
C LYS A 80 12.59 -3.83 7.02
N LEU A 81 11.35 -3.44 6.74
CA LEU A 81 10.29 -4.25 6.16
C LEU A 81 9.80 -3.55 4.90
N GLN A 82 10.27 -4.04 3.76
CA GLN A 82 9.84 -3.63 2.42
C GLN A 82 8.31 -3.47 2.35
N PRO A 83 7.78 -2.28 1.97
CA PRO A 83 6.34 -2.04 1.93
C PRO A 83 5.53 -3.07 1.13
N SER A 84 6.08 -3.58 0.03
CA SER A 84 5.48 -4.64 -0.80
C SER A 84 5.08 -5.88 0.00
N LYS A 85 5.78 -6.20 1.10
CA LYS A 85 5.42 -7.34 1.96
C LYS A 85 4.03 -7.21 2.61
N TRP A 86 3.48 -6.01 2.69
CA TRP A 86 2.12 -5.76 3.18
C TRP A 86 1.04 -5.96 2.12
N TYR A 87 1.42 -5.99 0.84
CA TYR A 87 0.49 -5.99 -0.29
C TYR A 87 0.60 -7.24 -1.16
N TYR A 88 1.53 -8.15 -0.86
CA TYR A 88 1.68 -9.45 -1.51
C TYR A 88 1.41 -10.55 -0.49
N ARG A 89 0.62 -11.55 -0.90
CA ARG A 89 0.38 -12.76 -0.13
C ARG A 89 1.67 -13.57 -0.02
N HIS A 90 1.77 -14.39 1.02
CA HIS A 90 2.97 -15.21 1.25
C HIS A 90 3.25 -16.25 0.15
N ASP A 91 2.23 -16.62 -0.64
CA ASP A 91 2.32 -17.51 -1.79
C ASP A 91 2.65 -16.77 -3.11
N GLU A 92 2.69 -15.44 -3.08
CA GLU A 92 3.05 -14.61 -4.24
C GLU A 92 4.54 -14.21 -4.20
N GLU A 93 5.12 -14.10 -5.39
CA GLU A 93 6.48 -13.57 -5.57
C GLU A 93 6.52 -12.07 -5.23
N LEU A 94 7.51 -11.68 -4.44
CA LEU A 94 7.74 -10.28 -4.10
C LEU A 94 8.52 -9.59 -5.23
N PRO A 95 8.20 -8.32 -5.54
CA PRO A 95 9.04 -7.55 -6.44
C PRO A 95 10.40 -7.34 -5.81
N GLU A 96 11.40 -7.09 -6.66
CA GLU A 96 12.73 -6.69 -6.22
C GLU A 96 12.65 -5.50 -5.27
N ARG A 97 13.51 -5.55 -4.27
CA ARG A 97 13.58 -4.51 -3.25
C ARG A 97 14.17 -3.24 -3.86
N ILE A 98 13.44 -2.14 -3.74
CA ILE A 98 13.96 -0.83 -4.14
C ILE A 98 14.97 -0.34 -3.11
N GLU A 99 16.14 0.09 -3.59
CA GLU A 99 17.16 0.75 -2.79
C GLU A 99 16.81 2.23 -2.61
N PHE A 100 16.91 2.71 -1.37
CA PHE A 100 16.66 4.10 -1.03
C PHE A 100 17.32 4.44 0.31
N LYS A 101 17.53 5.74 0.56
CA LYS A 101 18.07 6.28 1.80
C LYS A 101 16.99 7.13 2.51
N PRO A 102 16.38 6.61 3.60
CA PRO A 102 15.34 7.34 4.32
C PRO A 102 15.85 8.69 4.87
N LYS A 103 15.06 9.75 4.66
CA LYS A 103 15.30 11.11 5.15
C LYS A 103 14.11 11.68 5.92
N TYR A 104 12.92 11.23 5.58
CA TYR A 104 11.67 11.84 6.06
C TYR A 104 10.91 10.96 7.05
N SER A 105 10.10 11.61 7.89
CA SER A 105 9.17 10.97 8.81
C SER A 105 7.80 10.75 8.16
N TRP A 106 6.93 9.97 8.81
CA TRP A 106 5.62 9.59 8.24
C TRP A 106 4.69 10.81 8.07
N GLU A 107 4.87 11.87 8.86
CA GLU A 107 4.10 13.11 8.75
C GLU A 107 4.29 13.77 7.37
N CYS A 108 5.47 13.63 6.77
CA CYS A 108 5.78 14.15 5.43
C CYS A 108 4.88 13.54 4.35
N MET A 109 4.37 12.31 4.53
CA MET A 109 3.47 11.67 3.57
C MET A 109 2.18 12.47 3.34
N ARG A 110 1.80 13.32 4.29
CA ARG A 110 0.60 14.16 4.16
C ARG A 110 0.82 15.31 3.18
N SER A 111 2.03 15.84 3.04
CA SER A 111 2.29 17.09 2.29
C SER A 111 3.22 16.92 1.09
N MET A 112 4.11 15.94 1.12
CA MET A 112 5.15 15.74 0.12
C MET A 112 4.75 14.67 -0.90
N GLU A 113 5.18 14.88 -2.14
CA GLU A 113 4.92 13.94 -3.24
C GLU A 113 5.83 12.72 -3.12
N THR A 114 5.25 11.53 -3.10
CA THR A 114 5.99 10.25 -3.15
C THR A 114 6.18 9.80 -4.59
N GLU A 115 7.14 8.91 -4.83
CA GLU A 115 7.37 8.36 -6.18
C GLU A 115 6.12 7.65 -6.72
N GLY A 116 5.32 7.03 -5.85
CA GLY A 116 4.04 6.41 -6.21
C GLY A 116 3.02 7.43 -6.73
N LEU A 117 2.96 8.61 -6.12
CA LEU A 117 2.13 9.73 -6.59
C LEU A 117 2.59 10.23 -7.96
N ARG A 118 3.91 10.40 -8.15
CA ARG A 118 4.48 10.80 -9.44
C ARG A 118 4.12 9.81 -10.55
N ARG A 119 4.27 8.52 -10.28
CA ARG A 119 3.90 7.43 -11.21
C ARG A 119 2.40 7.38 -11.48
N LEU A 120 1.56 7.64 -10.49
CA LEU A 120 0.11 7.73 -10.70
C LEU A 120 -0.25 8.89 -11.63
N VAL A 121 0.45 10.03 -11.54
CA VAL A 121 0.27 11.16 -12.45
C VAL A 121 0.65 10.78 -13.88
N GLU A 122 1.80 10.12 -14.09
CA GLU A 122 2.21 9.65 -15.41
C GLU A 122 1.20 8.63 -15.99
N LEU A 123 0.77 7.66 -15.18
CA LEU A 123 -0.24 6.68 -15.59
C LEU A 123 -1.56 7.34 -16.03
N ARG A 124 -1.92 8.49 -15.44
CA ARG A 124 -3.09 9.30 -15.83
C ARG A 124 -2.91 10.10 -17.12
N LYS A 125 -1.66 10.35 -17.54
CA LYS A 125 -1.38 10.98 -18.84
C LYS A 125 -1.47 9.96 -19.96
N GLU A 126 -1.07 8.72 -19.69
CA GLU A 126 -1.10 7.61 -20.65
C GLU A 126 -2.51 7.05 -20.92
N HIS A 127 -3.44 7.26 -19.98
CA HIS A 127 -4.78 6.68 -20.03
C HIS A 127 -5.87 7.72 -19.78
N THR A 128 -6.99 7.60 -20.48
CA THR A 128 -8.20 8.37 -20.12
C THR A 128 -8.72 7.92 -18.75
N ALA A 129 -9.50 8.76 -18.07
CA ALA A 129 -10.12 8.40 -16.79
C ALA A 129 -10.91 7.07 -16.88
N LYS A 130 -11.64 6.89 -17.97
CA LYS A 130 -12.39 5.65 -18.26
C LYS A 130 -11.46 4.46 -18.50
N GLY A 131 -10.37 4.66 -19.25
CA GLY A 131 -9.40 3.61 -19.52
C GLY A 131 -8.68 3.10 -18.26
N LEU A 132 -8.44 3.95 -17.27
CA LEU A 132 -7.91 3.52 -15.98
C LEU A 132 -8.91 2.66 -15.19
N GLU A 133 -10.18 3.04 -15.20
CA GLU A 133 -11.24 2.30 -14.53
C GLU A 133 -11.47 0.94 -15.18
N GLU A 134 -11.54 0.88 -16.51
CA GLU A 134 -11.68 -0.37 -17.26
C GLU A 134 -10.46 -1.30 -17.06
N LYS A 135 -9.24 -0.76 -17.06
CA LYS A 135 -8.01 -1.57 -16.98
C LYS A 135 -7.67 -2.06 -15.58
N PHE A 136 -7.89 -1.23 -14.56
CA PHE A 136 -7.44 -1.52 -13.18
C PHE A 136 -8.59 -1.62 -12.17
N GLY A 137 -9.84 -1.37 -12.59
CA GLY A 137 -10.99 -1.34 -11.68
C GLY A 137 -10.89 -0.26 -10.61
N ILE A 138 -10.19 0.85 -10.87
CA ILE A 138 -10.01 1.96 -9.93
C ILE A 138 -11.03 3.07 -10.22
N SER A 139 -11.64 3.62 -9.17
CA SER A 139 -12.60 4.71 -9.35
C SER A 139 -11.87 6.02 -9.68
N PHE A 140 -12.38 6.75 -10.68
CA PHE A 140 -11.93 8.11 -10.98
C PHE A 140 -11.93 9.02 -9.74
N TYR A 141 -12.94 8.92 -8.87
CA TYR A 141 -13.03 9.71 -7.65
C TYR A 141 -11.94 9.36 -6.63
N GLN A 142 -11.53 8.09 -6.55
CA GLN A 142 -10.42 7.68 -5.68
C GLN A 142 -9.12 8.32 -6.16
N VAL A 143 -8.80 8.21 -7.45
CA VAL A 143 -7.60 8.81 -8.04
C VAL A 143 -7.60 10.33 -7.87
N LYS A 144 -8.73 10.99 -8.16
CA LYS A 144 -8.89 12.44 -7.96
C LYS A 144 -8.63 12.85 -6.52
N ASN A 145 -9.18 12.13 -5.54
CA ASN A 145 -9.00 12.46 -4.13
C ASN A 145 -7.56 12.22 -3.64
N ILE A 146 -6.87 11.21 -4.16
CA ILE A 146 -5.46 10.94 -3.84
C ILE A 146 -4.57 12.08 -4.33
N LEU A 147 -4.79 12.56 -5.56
CA LEU A 147 -3.98 13.62 -6.17
C LEU A 147 -4.37 15.03 -5.71
N TYR A 148 -5.54 15.20 -5.11
CA TYR A 148 -6.03 16.50 -4.67
C TYR A 148 -5.35 16.95 -3.37
N LYS A 149 -4.78 18.15 -3.40
CA LYS A 149 -4.29 18.85 -2.20
C LYS A 149 -5.34 19.80 -1.64
N ARG A 150 -5.40 19.89 -0.32
CA ARG A 150 -6.22 20.83 0.44
C ARG A 150 -5.37 21.55 1.48
N LEU A 151 -5.80 22.74 1.90
CA LEU A 151 -5.21 23.42 3.04
C LEU A 151 -5.58 22.69 4.33
N ASP A 152 -4.58 22.30 5.11
CA ASP A 152 -4.79 21.77 6.45
C ASP A 152 -5.13 22.93 7.40
N PRO A 153 -6.32 22.95 8.03
CA PRO A 153 -6.75 24.09 8.84
C PRO A 153 -5.94 24.24 10.13
N ILE A 154 -5.23 23.18 10.56
CA ILE A 154 -4.42 23.19 11.79
C ILE A 154 -3.01 23.68 11.49
N SER A 155 -2.33 23.12 10.49
CA SER A 155 -0.94 23.47 10.18
C SER A 155 -0.79 24.61 9.16
N GLY A 156 -1.85 24.97 8.45
CA GLY A 156 -1.81 25.94 7.35
C GLY A 156 -1.03 25.47 6.12
N LYS A 157 -0.66 24.18 6.04
CA LYS A 157 0.10 23.60 4.93
C LYS A 157 -0.83 22.92 3.92
N GLU A 158 -0.41 22.90 2.66
CA GLU A 158 -1.07 22.07 1.66
C GLU A 158 -0.76 20.59 1.90
N ILE A 159 -1.81 19.79 2.03
CA ILE A 159 -1.74 18.34 2.26
C ILE A 159 -2.59 17.60 1.23
N TYR A 160 -2.16 16.40 0.83
CA TYR A 160 -3.00 15.46 0.12
C TYR A 160 -4.24 15.13 0.93
N LYS A 161 -5.40 15.10 0.27
CA LYS A 161 -6.69 14.86 0.93
C LYS A 161 -6.78 13.46 1.52
N ILE A 162 -6.30 12.46 0.79
CA ILE A 162 -6.20 11.07 1.25
C ILE A 162 -4.89 10.44 0.79
N PHE A 163 -4.38 9.48 1.56
CA PHE A 163 -3.36 8.55 1.11
C PHE A 163 -4.01 7.42 0.30
N PRO A 164 -3.33 6.80 -0.69
CA PRO A 164 -3.85 5.64 -1.39
C PRO A 164 -4.23 4.52 -0.43
N GLN A 165 -5.48 4.04 -0.57
CA GLN A 165 -5.99 2.93 0.21
C GLN A 165 -5.37 1.61 -0.24
N LYS A 166 -5.35 0.63 0.64
CA LYS A 166 -4.79 -0.71 0.41
C LYS A 166 -5.32 -1.34 -0.87
N GLU A 167 -6.63 -1.28 -1.11
CA GLU A 167 -7.27 -1.87 -2.28
C GLU A 167 -6.75 -1.25 -3.58
N LEU A 168 -6.47 0.06 -3.59
CA LEU A 168 -5.91 0.76 -4.75
C LEU A 168 -4.44 0.37 -4.97
N ILE A 169 -3.65 0.26 -3.90
CA ILE A 169 -2.26 -0.21 -4.00
C ILE A 169 -2.22 -1.63 -4.57
N ILE A 170 -3.09 -2.53 -4.11
CA ILE A 170 -3.18 -3.91 -4.63
C ILE A 170 -3.58 -3.92 -6.11
N LYS A 171 -4.55 -3.10 -6.52
CA LYS A 171 -4.97 -3.00 -7.94
C LYS A 171 -3.87 -2.45 -8.86
N LEU A 172 -3.04 -1.55 -8.34
CA LEU A 172 -1.97 -0.91 -9.12
C LEU A 172 -0.61 -1.58 -8.99
N ARG A 173 -0.42 -2.58 -8.11
CA ARG A 173 0.90 -3.17 -7.83
C ARG A 173 1.61 -3.78 -9.04
N GLY A 174 0.85 -4.17 -10.07
CA GLY A 174 1.39 -4.66 -11.34
C GLY A 174 2.00 -3.58 -12.25
N VAL A 175 1.74 -2.29 -11.97
CA VAL A 175 2.25 -1.15 -12.76
C VAL A 175 2.97 -0.11 -11.90
N ILE A 176 2.68 -0.04 -10.60
CA ILE A 176 3.36 0.80 -9.62
C ILE A 176 3.79 -0.09 -8.47
N ASN A 177 5.09 -0.37 -8.34
CA ASN A 177 5.63 -1.13 -7.21
C ASN A 177 5.15 -0.49 -5.88
N PRO A 178 4.56 -1.26 -4.94
CA PRO A 178 4.01 -0.72 -3.72
C PRO A 178 4.99 0.11 -2.87
N ASP A 179 6.28 -0.17 -2.95
CA ASP A 179 7.30 0.56 -2.19
C ASP A 179 7.34 2.04 -2.56
N TYR A 180 7.09 2.39 -3.82
CA TYR A 180 7.13 3.77 -4.29
C TYR A 180 6.09 4.67 -3.62
N TRP A 181 4.98 4.12 -3.11
CA TRP A 181 4.01 4.91 -2.34
C TRP A 181 4.57 5.43 -1.02
N PHE A 182 5.65 4.82 -0.53
CA PHE A 182 6.27 5.09 0.76
C PHE A 182 7.70 5.63 0.63
N ILE A 183 8.16 5.97 -0.59
CA ILE A 183 9.50 6.50 -0.86
C ILE A 183 9.35 7.87 -1.52
N PHE A 184 10.12 8.86 -1.06
CA PHE A 184 10.18 10.16 -1.69
C PHE A 184 11.18 10.17 -2.86
N PRO A 185 10.94 10.92 -3.94
CA PRO A 185 11.80 10.87 -5.13
C PRO A 185 13.29 11.14 -4.86
N ASP A 186 13.61 11.98 -3.88
CA ASP A 186 14.99 12.31 -3.51
C ASP A 186 15.63 11.31 -2.53
N GLU A 187 14.88 10.31 -2.04
CA GLU A 187 15.40 9.19 -1.25
C GLU A 187 15.92 8.04 -2.14
N LEU A 188 15.53 7.99 -3.42
CA LEU A 188 15.99 6.98 -4.37
C LEU A 188 17.50 7.14 -4.66
N VAL A 189 18.20 6.01 -4.78
CA VAL A 189 19.65 5.92 -5.05
C VAL A 189 19.89 5.50 -6.49
#